data_AF-A0A3Q3E2Y5-F1
#
_entry.id   AF-A0A3Q3E2Y5-F1
#
_cell.length_a   1.000
_cell.length_b   1.000
_cell.length_c   1.000
_cell.angle_alpha   90.00
_cell.angle_beta   90.00
_cell.angle_gamma   90.00
#
_symmetry.space_group_name_H-M   'P 1'
#
loop_
_entity.id
_entity.type
_entity.pdbx_description
1 polymer ?
#
loop_
_entity_poly.entity_id
_entity_poly.type
_entity_poly.pdbx_seq_one_letter_code
_entity_poly.pdbx_strand_id
1 'polypeptide(L)'
;MRHQEEKNIGQMLWNYQGCIFSFQQQASLKSMNTKTSLCVLYPSYSRMVVVPSFLLLMELLYLIQVWSHKEYPLIPVGKLVLNRNPMNYFAEVEQLAFDPSNMPPGIEASPDKMLQGRLFSYPDTHRHRLGANYLQLPVNCPFRTRVTNYQRDGPMCMFDNQGGAPNYYPNSFSAPDTQPQFVESNFKVSPDVSRYNSRDEDNVAQVRTFYTEVLNEEERERLCSNMAGALKGAQLFIQKRMVENLKAVHPDYGNRVQNLLNKFNDEAQQVNSNCLIDSWRVVLICL
;
A
#
# COMPACT_ATOMS: atom_id res chain seq x y z
N MET A 1 18.78 29.65 -30.19
CA MET A 1 19.50 29.92 -28.92
C MET A 1 18.55 29.80 -27.74
N ARG A 2 17.50 30.63 -27.62
CA ARG A 2 16.46 30.48 -26.56
C ARG A 2 15.69 29.15 -26.53
N HIS A 3 15.42 28.54 -27.68
CA HIS A 3 14.73 27.23 -27.75
C HIS A 3 15.59 26.01 -27.38
N GLN A 4 16.92 26.16 -27.32
CA GLN A 4 17.82 25.09 -26.88
C GLN A 4 18.02 25.14 -25.36
N GLU A 5 17.96 26.33 -24.76
CA GLU A 5 18.01 26.53 -23.31
C GLU A 5 16.74 26.02 -22.60
N GLU A 6 15.55 26.18 -23.18
CA GLU A 6 14.30 25.61 -22.63
C GLU A 6 14.31 24.08 -22.62
N LYS A 7 14.91 23.44 -23.64
CA LYS A 7 15.08 21.98 -23.66
C LYS A 7 16.06 21.50 -22.60
N ASN A 8 17.11 22.27 -22.30
CA ASN A 8 18.06 21.94 -21.23
C ASN A 8 17.47 22.12 -19.83
N ILE A 9 16.59 23.10 -19.61
CA ILE A 9 15.87 23.24 -18.33
C ILE A 9 14.86 22.09 -18.14
N GLY A 10 14.18 21.69 -19.21
CA GLY A 10 13.30 20.53 -19.24
C GLY A 10 14.01 19.19 -19.02
N GLN A 11 15.30 19.07 -19.33
CA GLN A 11 16.12 17.88 -19.07
C GLN A 11 16.87 17.91 -17.73
N MET A 12 17.24 19.10 -17.22
CA MET A 12 17.90 19.23 -15.91
C MET A 12 16.99 18.91 -14.71
N LEU A 13 15.66 18.97 -14.89
CA LEU A 13 14.69 18.66 -13.83
C LEU A 13 14.40 17.17 -13.62
N TRP A 14 14.95 16.26 -14.44
CA TRP A 14 14.66 14.81 -14.36
C TRP A 14 15.80 13.97 -13.77
N ASN A 15 16.77 14.60 -13.11
CA ASN A 15 17.80 13.87 -12.39
C ASN A 15 17.22 13.32 -11.07
N TYR A 16 16.96 12.02 -11.03
CA TYR A 16 16.66 11.16 -9.86
C TYR A 16 15.83 11.83 -8.77
N GLN A 17 14.52 11.81 -8.94
CA GLN A 17 13.56 12.35 -7.97
C GLN A 17 12.71 11.21 -7.45
N GLY A 18 12.84 10.87 -6.17
CA GLY A 18 11.88 9.99 -5.50
C GLY A 18 10.51 10.67 -5.51
N CYS A 19 9.46 9.94 -5.87
CA CYS A 19 8.10 10.48 -5.96
C CYS A 19 7.10 9.67 -5.12
N ILE A 20 6.04 10.32 -4.66
CA ILE A 20 4.90 9.68 -3.98
C ILE A 20 3.64 9.95 -4.80
N PHE A 21 2.98 8.88 -5.25
CA PHE A 21 1.70 8.99 -5.93
C PHE A 21 0.56 9.08 -4.91
N SER A 22 -0.16 10.21 -4.93
CA SER A 22 -1.40 10.39 -4.18
C SER A 22 -2.58 10.49 -5.16
N PHE A 23 -3.72 9.89 -4.80
CA PHE A 23 -4.98 9.97 -5.55
C PHE A 23 -6.07 10.53 -4.63
N GLN A 24 -6.54 11.74 -4.92
CA GLN A 24 -7.59 12.38 -4.12
C GLN A 24 -8.97 12.18 -4.75
N GLN A 25 -9.93 11.72 -3.95
CA GLN A 25 -11.32 11.57 -4.39
C GLN A 25 -11.96 12.95 -4.59
N GLN A 26 -12.72 13.15 -5.67
CA GLN A 26 -13.43 14.41 -5.90
C GLN A 26 -14.71 14.55 -5.05
N ALA A 27 -15.32 13.43 -4.70
CA ALA A 27 -16.43 13.41 -3.75
C ALA A 27 -15.90 13.60 -2.32
N SER A 28 -16.72 14.23 -1.45
CA SER A 28 -16.38 14.37 -0.04
C SER A 28 -16.07 13.01 0.60
N LEU A 29 -14.98 12.94 1.35
CA LEU A 29 -14.65 11.79 2.18
C LEU A 29 -15.84 11.48 3.10
N LYS A 30 -16.45 10.31 2.90
CA LYS A 30 -17.54 9.82 3.76
C LYS A 30 -17.06 8.54 4.41
N SER A 31 -16.81 8.61 5.72
CA SER A 31 -16.57 7.40 6.52
C SER A 31 -17.91 6.80 6.93
N MET A 32 -18.04 5.49 6.81
CA MET A 32 -19.12 4.77 7.47
C MET A 32 -18.84 4.76 8.98
N ASN A 33 -19.85 5.14 9.75
CA ASN A 33 -19.98 4.71 11.14
C ASN A 33 -20.30 3.20 11.17
N THR A 34 -20.05 2.51 12.28
CA THR A 34 -20.15 1.04 12.43
C THR A 34 -21.52 0.40 12.12
N LYS A 35 -22.48 1.16 11.59
CA LYS A 35 -23.88 0.77 11.40
C LYS A 35 -24.48 1.10 10.02
N THR A 36 -23.71 1.55 9.02
CA THR A 36 -24.31 2.03 7.75
C THR A 36 -23.57 1.56 6.50
N SER A 37 -24.30 1.13 5.46
CA SER A 37 -23.77 0.74 4.13
C SER A 37 -24.15 1.79 3.07
N LEU A 38 -23.31 2.01 2.05
CA LEU A 38 -23.44 3.09 1.06
C LEU A 38 -23.98 2.58 -0.28
N CYS A 39 -24.82 3.42 -0.91
CA CYS A 39 -25.20 3.32 -2.32
C CYS A 39 -24.10 3.85 -3.26
N VAL A 40 -24.07 3.28 -4.47
CA VAL A 40 -23.08 3.49 -5.53
C VAL A 40 -23.22 4.89 -6.16
N LEU A 41 -22.15 5.69 -6.09
CA LEU A 41 -21.92 6.85 -6.95
C LEU A 41 -20.60 6.62 -7.69
N TYR A 42 -20.57 6.86 -9.01
CA TYR A 42 -19.36 6.72 -9.84
C TYR A 42 -18.23 7.60 -9.26
N PRO A 43 -17.17 7.03 -8.67
CA PRO A 43 -16.12 7.82 -8.07
C PRO A 43 -15.17 8.32 -9.17
N SER A 44 -14.94 9.63 -9.18
CA SER A 44 -13.83 10.23 -9.94
C SER A 44 -12.68 10.57 -8.99
N TYR A 45 -11.47 10.20 -9.39
CA TYR A 45 -10.25 10.56 -8.69
C TYR A 45 -9.56 11.66 -9.48
N SER A 46 -9.28 12.78 -8.83
CA SER A 46 -8.54 13.87 -9.43
C SER A 46 -7.23 14.02 -8.70
N ARG A 47 -6.16 14.13 -9.50
CA ARG A 47 -4.80 14.47 -9.12
C ARG A 47 -3.99 13.25 -8.72
N MET A 48 -3.14 12.86 -9.66
CA MET A 48 -1.87 12.19 -9.42
C MET A 48 -0.85 13.26 -9.01
N VAL A 49 -0.02 12.95 -8.03
CA VAL A 49 0.94 13.88 -7.44
C VAL A 49 2.35 13.33 -7.57
N VAL A 50 3.31 14.20 -7.87
CA VAL A 50 4.75 13.91 -7.92
C VAL A 50 5.45 14.95 -7.06
N VAL A 51 6.40 14.51 -6.23
CA VAL A 51 7.27 15.40 -5.45
C VAL A 51 8.69 15.24 -5.97
N PRO A 52 9.43 16.34 -6.26
CA PRO A 52 10.82 16.25 -6.67
C PRO A 52 11.78 16.62 -5.54
N SER A 53 12.64 15.71 -5.05
CA SER A 53 13.93 16.09 -4.43
C SER A 53 14.89 14.92 -4.24
N PHE A 54 16.20 15.17 -4.45
CA PHE A 54 17.30 14.19 -4.44
C PHE A 54 18.14 14.17 -3.15
N LEU A 55 17.92 15.05 -2.16
CA LEU A 55 18.99 15.34 -1.17
C LEU A 55 18.86 14.76 0.24
N LEU A 56 17.88 13.91 0.55
CA LEU A 56 17.79 13.26 1.89
C LEU A 56 17.07 11.91 1.87
N LEU A 57 17.23 11.13 0.79
CA LEU A 57 16.35 10.01 0.49
C LEU A 57 16.65 8.69 1.22
N MET A 58 17.75 8.52 1.93
CA MET A 58 17.99 7.23 2.63
C MET A 58 17.21 7.12 3.94
N GLU A 59 16.95 8.23 4.63
CA GLU A 59 16.16 8.24 5.89
C GLU A 59 14.65 8.36 5.65
N LEU A 60 14.22 8.71 4.43
CA LEU A 60 12.81 8.99 4.08
C LEU A 60 12.09 7.84 3.37
N LEU A 61 12.72 6.67 3.23
CA LEU A 61 12.17 5.51 2.50
C LEU A 61 11.42 4.53 3.41
N TYR A 62 10.97 5.00 4.56
CA TYR A 62 10.14 4.20 5.45
C TYR A 62 8.68 4.31 5.04
N LEU A 63 8.09 3.17 4.68
CA LEU A 63 6.65 3.06 4.38
C LEU A 63 5.75 3.59 5.51
N ILE A 64 6.24 3.62 6.75
CA ILE A 64 5.52 4.12 7.92
C ILE A 64 5.55 5.65 8.07
N GLN A 65 6.33 6.36 7.24
CA GLN A 65 6.46 7.81 7.30
C GLN A 65 5.78 8.48 6.10
N VAL A 66 5.18 9.64 6.35
CA VAL A 66 4.61 10.52 5.33
C VAL A 66 5.49 11.74 5.10
N TRP A 67 5.46 12.27 3.89
CA TRP A 67 6.14 13.52 3.55
C TRP A 67 5.22 14.70 3.88
N SER A 68 5.76 15.69 4.59
CA SER A 68 5.01 16.89 4.97
C SER A 68 4.58 17.66 3.73
N HIS A 69 3.27 17.94 3.61
CA HIS A 69 2.73 18.69 2.46
C HIS A 69 3.16 20.16 2.44
N LYS A 70 3.65 20.69 3.58
CA LYS A 70 4.21 22.04 3.68
C LYS A 70 5.57 22.13 2.98
N GLU A 71 6.37 21.09 3.08
CA GLU A 71 7.70 21.01 2.46
C GLU A 71 7.60 20.48 1.03
N TYR A 72 6.66 19.57 0.79
CA TYR A 72 6.46 18.87 -0.46
C TYR A 72 5.02 19.05 -0.94
N PRO A 73 4.70 20.18 -1.59
CA PRO A 73 3.34 20.47 -2.02
C PRO A 73 2.90 19.53 -3.15
N LEU A 74 1.59 19.29 -3.24
CA LEU A 74 1.01 18.39 -4.23
C LEU A 74 1.01 19.04 -5.64
N ILE A 75 1.67 18.41 -6.60
CA ILE A 75 1.69 18.82 -8.02
C ILE A 75 0.60 18.07 -8.80
N PRO A 76 -0.36 18.75 -9.47
CA PRO A 76 -1.40 18.07 -10.23
C PRO A 76 -0.87 17.51 -11.56
N VAL A 77 -1.06 16.20 -11.80
CA VAL A 77 -0.65 15.53 -13.06
C VAL A 77 -1.83 15.15 -13.96
N GLY A 78 -2.93 14.60 -13.40
CA GLY A 78 -4.03 14.08 -14.22
C GLY A 78 -5.26 13.63 -13.44
N LYS A 79 -6.20 12.95 -14.12
CA LYS A 79 -7.48 12.47 -13.59
C LYS A 79 -7.71 11.00 -13.95
N LEU A 80 -8.18 10.21 -12.99
CA LEU A 80 -8.63 8.83 -13.19
C LEU A 80 -10.16 8.78 -13.09
N VAL A 81 -10.80 8.24 -14.13
CA VAL A 81 -12.25 8.17 -14.26
C VAL A 81 -12.68 6.72 -14.44
N LEU A 82 -13.49 6.22 -13.52
CA LEU A 82 -14.13 4.91 -13.61
C LEU A 82 -15.54 5.08 -14.20
N ASN A 83 -15.72 4.73 -15.47
CA ASN A 83 -16.96 4.96 -16.23
C ASN A 83 -17.61 3.68 -16.78
N ARG A 84 -17.09 2.50 -16.43
CA ARG A 84 -17.58 1.22 -16.93
C ARG A 84 -17.52 0.16 -15.83
N ASN A 85 -18.62 -0.55 -15.63
CA ASN A 85 -18.66 -1.74 -14.78
C ASN A 85 -18.15 -2.97 -15.55
N PRO A 86 -17.58 -3.97 -14.85
CA PRO A 86 -17.21 -5.23 -15.48
C PRO A 86 -18.47 -5.95 -16.00
N MET A 87 -18.37 -6.59 -17.16
CA MET A 87 -19.44 -7.43 -17.72
C MET A 87 -19.46 -8.80 -17.05
N ASN A 88 -18.28 -9.35 -16.76
CA ASN A 88 -18.13 -10.58 -16.00
C ASN A 88 -17.16 -10.36 -14.84
N TYR A 89 -17.67 -10.46 -13.61
CA TYR A 89 -16.89 -10.23 -12.40
C TYR A 89 -15.70 -11.18 -12.29
N PHE A 90 -15.88 -12.47 -12.58
CA PHE A 90 -14.80 -13.44 -12.43
C PHE A 90 -13.67 -13.18 -13.43
N ALA A 91 -14.02 -12.94 -14.70
CA ALA A 91 -13.04 -12.71 -15.75
C ALA A 91 -12.31 -11.35 -15.65
N GLU A 92 -13.00 -10.30 -15.21
CA GLU A 92 -12.47 -8.92 -15.21
C GLU A 92 -12.01 -8.43 -13.82
N VAL A 93 -12.44 -9.07 -12.73
CA VAL A 93 -12.10 -8.64 -11.36
C VAL A 93 -11.36 -9.73 -10.61
N GLU A 94 -11.91 -10.94 -10.51
CA GLU A 94 -11.27 -12.02 -9.73
C GLU A 94 -9.93 -12.44 -10.36
N GLN A 95 -9.87 -12.46 -11.69
CA GLN A 95 -8.66 -12.80 -12.44
C GLN A 95 -7.71 -11.61 -12.69
N LEU A 96 -8.04 -10.42 -12.19
CA LEU A 96 -7.20 -9.25 -12.32
C LEU A 96 -5.89 -9.44 -11.53
N ALA A 97 -4.78 -8.98 -12.11
CA ALA A 97 -3.45 -9.08 -11.53
C ALA A 97 -2.71 -7.75 -11.65
N PHE A 98 -2.26 -7.21 -10.52
CA PHE A 98 -1.46 -5.98 -10.46
C PHE A 98 -0.07 -6.28 -9.91
N ASP A 99 0.96 -6.13 -10.74
CA ASP A 99 2.35 -6.34 -10.32
C ASP A 99 3.07 -5.00 -10.16
N PRO A 100 3.62 -4.68 -8.98
CA PRO A 100 4.44 -3.48 -8.79
C PRO A 100 5.70 -3.46 -9.65
N SER A 101 6.16 -4.61 -10.14
CA SER A 101 7.27 -4.73 -11.08
C SER A 101 6.93 -4.27 -12.51
N ASN A 102 5.64 -4.11 -12.85
CA ASN A 102 5.22 -3.67 -14.18
C ASN A 102 5.31 -2.14 -14.28
N MET A 103 6.54 -1.63 -14.38
CA MET A 103 6.81 -0.20 -14.53
C MET A 103 7.28 0.11 -15.96
N PRO A 104 6.68 1.10 -16.65
CA PRO A 104 7.15 1.54 -17.96
C PRO A 104 8.42 2.40 -17.84
N PRO A 105 9.18 2.61 -18.93
CA PRO A 105 10.34 3.49 -18.93
C PRO A 105 10.01 4.89 -18.36
N GLY A 106 10.85 5.36 -17.44
CA GLY A 106 10.68 6.62 -16.72
C GLY A 106 10.04 6.50 -15.32
N ILE A 107 9.59 5.31 -14.93
CA ILE A 107 9.15 4.99 -13.56
C ILE A 107 9.97 3.81 -13.06
N GLU A 108 10.61 3.96 -11.90
CA GLU A 108 11.49 2.94 -11.33
C GLU A 108 11.24 2.78 -9.82
N ALA A 109 11.63 1.63 -9.27
CA ALA A 109 11.46 1.35 -7.85
C ALA A 109 12.50 2.11 -7.01
N SER A 110 12.06 2.61 -5.86
CA SER A 110 12.95 3.12 -4.82
C SER A 110 13.58 1.97 -4.01
N PRO A 111 14.68 2.22 -3.26
CA PRO A 111 15.28 1.20 -2.40
C PRO A 111 14.51 0.95 -1.08
N ASP A 112 13.20 1.24 -1.04
CA ASP A 112 12.31 0.87 0.07
C ASP A 112 12.26 -0.67 0.21
N LYS A 113 12.65 -1.19 1.38
CA LYS A 113 12.71 -2.63 1.68
C LYS A 113 11.37 -3.35 1.42
N MET A 114 10.24 -2.69 1.71
CA MET A 114 8.91 -3.25 1.47
C MET A 114 8.57 -3.28 -0.01
N LEU A 115 8.86 -2.19 -0.75
CA LEU A 115 8.65 -2.17 -2.19
C LEU A 115 9.50 -3.24 -2.88
N GLN A 116 10.78 -3.38 -2.52
CA GLN A 116 11.69 -4.37 -3.06
C GLN A 116 11.15 -5.81 -2.90
N GLY A 117 10.58 -6.14 -1.74
CA GLY A 117 9.91 -7.44 -1.54
C GLY A 117 8.69 -7.63 -2.46
N ARG A 118 7.93 -6.56 -2.71
CA ARG A 118 6.73 -6.60 -3.56
C ARG A 118 7.02 -6.73 -5.06
N LEU A 119 8.20 -6.31 -5.52
CA LEU A 119 8.63 -6.53 -6.91
C LEU A 119 8.69 -8.01 -7.25
N PHE A 120 9.03 -8.85 -6.28
CA PHE A 120 9.08 -10.30 -6.44
C PHE A 120 7.74 -10.98 -6.12
N SER A 121 7.12 -10.63 -4.99
CA SER A 121 6.02 -11.43 -4.42
C SER A 121 4.75 -11.46 -5.27
N TYR A 122 4.44 -10.39 -5.99
CA TYR A 122 3.20 -10.30 -6.78
C TYR A 122 3.25 -11.18 -8.03
N PRO A 123 4.27 -11.09 -8.91
CA PRO A 123 4.40 -12.02 -10.01
C PRO A 123 4.46 -13.48 -9.56
N ASP A 124 5.10 -13.78 -8.43
CA ASP A 124 5.17 -15.13 -7.87
C ASP A 124 3.78 -15.67 -7.49
N THR A 125 3.02 -14.93 -6.68
CA THR A 125 1.67 -15.36 -6.27
C THR A 125 0.71 -15.42 -7.46
N HIS A 126 0.85 -14.56 -8.47
CA HIS A 126 0.02 -14.61 -9.67
C HIS A 126 0.27 -15.85 -10.52
N ARG A 127 1.53 -16.28 -10.66
CA ARG A 127 1.85 -17.54 -11.34
C ARG A 127 1.24 -18.75 -10.64
N HIS A 128 1.18 -18.72 -9.31
CA HIS A 128 0.52 -19.77 -8.53
C HIS A 128 -1.02 -19.70 -8.63
N ARG A 129 -1.61 -18.53 -8.39
CA ARG A 129 -3.06 -18.30 -8.31
C ARG A 129 -3.77 -18.43 -9.65
N LEU A 130 -3.20 -17.87 -10.71
CA LEU A 130 -3.82 -17.76 -12.03
C LEU A 130 -3.15 -18.64 -13.10
N GLY A 131 -1.93 -19.11 -12.82
CA GLY A 131 -1.12 -19.90 -13.74
C GLY A 131 0.03 -19.11 -14.35
N ALA A 132 1.01 -19.82 -14.91
CA ALA A 132 2.23 -19.23 -15.46
C ALA A 132 1.97 -18.18 -16.55
N ASN A 133 0.92 -18.37 -17.35
CA ASN A 133 0.53 -17.52 -18.46
C ASN A 133 -0.59 -16.51 -18.10
N TYR A 134 -0.74 -16.11 -16.83
CA TYR A 134 -1.80 -15.18 -16.39
C TYR A 134 -1.81 -13.83 -17.11
N LEU A 135 -0.66 -13.37 -17.63
CA LEU A 135 -0.55 -12.16 -18.44
C LEU A 135 -1.25 -12.27 -19.80
N GLN A 136 -1.59 -13.48 -20.24
CA GLN A 136 -2.36 -13.71 -21.47
C GLN A 136 -3.87 -13.56 -21.25
N LEU A 137 -4.35 -13.48 -20.00
CA LEU A 137 -5.76 -13.24 -19.70
C LEU A 137 -6.17 -11.84 -20.22
N PRO A 138 -7.36 -11.68 -20.82
CA PRO A 138 -7.74 -10.43 -21.50
C PRO A 138 -7.62 -9.17 -20.64
N VAL A 139 -7.90 -9.26 -19.34
CA VAL A 139 -7.84 -8.12 -18.42
C VAL A 139 -6.40 -7.74 -18.01
N ASN A 140 -5.47 -8.70 -18.06
CA ASN A 140 -4.06 -8.50 -17.69
C ASN A 140 -3.15 -8.27 -18.90
N CYS A 141 -3.63 -8.61 -20.10
CA CYS A 141 -2.87 -8.50 -21.33
C CYS A 141 -2.52 -7.03 -21.63
N PRO A 142 -1.25 -6.71 -21.93
CA PRO A 142 -0.83 -5.36 -22.28
C PRO A 142 -1.25 -5.01 -23.73
N PHE A 143 -2.55 -4.99 -24.00
CA PHE A 143 -3.15 -4.90 -25.34
C PHE A 143 -2.81 -3.63 -26.13
N ARG A 144 -2.29 -2.59 -25.46
CA ARG A 144 -1.80 -1.35 -26.11
C ARG A 144 -0.35 -1.43 -26.58
N THR A 145 0.32 -2.54 -26.35
CA THR A 145 1.72 -2.74 -26.70
C THR A 145 1.89 -4.04 -27.47
N ARG A 146 2.96 -4.12 -28.27
CA ARG A 146 3.34 -5.35 -28.93
C ARG A 146 4.30 -6.12 -28.03
N VAL A 147 3.86 -7.27 -27.50
CA VAL A 147 4.72 -8.17 -26.72
C VAL A 147 5.52 -9.05 -27.67
N THR A 148 6.84 -8.88 -27.68
CA THR A 148 7.76 -9.71 -28.46
C THR A 148 8.99 -10.00 -27.62
N ASN A 149 9.22 -11.27 -27.30
CA ASN A 149 10.30 -11.70 -26.41
C ASN A 149 10.70 -13.17 -26.68
N TYR A 150 11.53 -13.71 -25.80
CA TYR A 150 12.06 -15.08 -25.91
C TYR A 150 11.34 -16.10 -25.02
N GLN A 151 10.28 -15.70 -24.30
CA GLN A 151 9.50 -16.60 -23.46
C GLN A 151 8.56 -17.46 -24.33
N ARG A 152 8.40 -18.74 -23.98
CA ARG A 152 7.59 -19.73 -24.69
C ARG A 152 6.90 -20.67 -23.72
N ASP A 153 5.87 -21.34 -24.22
CA ASP A 153 5.18 -22.48 -23.63
C ASP A 153 4.46 -22.14 -22.32
N GLY A 154 4.47 -23.07 -21.35
CA GLY A 154 3.71 -22.98 -20.11
C GLY A 154 2.25 -23.47 -20.24
N PRO A 155 1.63 -23.82 -19.11
CA PRO A 155 0.23 -24.27 -19.11
C PRO A 155 -0.70 -23.19 -19.64
N MET A 156 -1.77 -23.62 -20.32
CA MET A 156 -2.81 -22.74 -20.87
C MET A 156 -2.25 -21.61 -21.75
N CYS A 157 -1.29 -21.91 -22.62
CA CYS A 157 -0.83 -20.94 -23.64
C CYS A 157 -1.99 -20.67 -24.62
N MET A 158 -2.52 -19.44 -24.60
CA MET A 158 -3.79 -19.04 -25.23
C MET A 158 -3.63 -18.56 -26.68
N PHE A 159 -2.46 -18.02 -27.02
CA PHE A 159 -2.18 -17.46 -28.35
C PHE A 159 -1.34 -18.42 -29.20
N ASP A 160 -0.69 -17.91 -30.24
CA ASP A 160 0.14 -18.67 -31.17
C ASP A 160 1.55 -19.00 -30.63
N ASN A 161 1.82 -18.71 -29.35
CA ASN A 161 3.13 -18.89 -28.70
C ASN A 161 4.29 -18.21 -29.46
N GLN A 162 4.03 -17.09 -30.14
CA GLN A 162 4.98 -16.37 -31.01
C GLN A 162 5.46 -17.16 -32.24
N GLY A 163 4.72 -18.22 -32.62
CA GLY A 163 4.94 -18.99 -33.84
C GLY A 163 6.35 -19.57 -33.97
N GLY A 164 6.88 -19.56 -35.19
CA GLY A 164 8.23 -20.07 -35.52
C GLY A 164 9.37 -19.08 -35.25
N ALA A 165 9.13 -17.99 -34.50
CA ALA A 165 10.17 -17.00 -34.23
C ALA A 165 11.29 -17.62 -33.35
N PRO A 166 12.57 -17.28 -33.61
CA PRO A 166 13.69 -17.74 -32.79
C PRO A 166 13.46 -17.50 -31.30
N ASN A 167 13.74 -18.51 -30.46
CA ASN A 167 13.45 -18.53 -29.02
C ASN A 167 14.70 -18.35 -28.14
N TYR A 168 15.82 -17.90 -28.71
CA TYR A 168 17.07 -17.65 -27.99
C TYR A 168 17.67 -16.28 -28.34
N TYR A 169 18.38 -15.68 -27.38
CA TYR A 169 19.09 -14.41 -27.52
C TYR A 169 20.53 -14.52 -26.99
N PRO A 170 21.54 -13.96 -27.69
CA PRO A 170 21.46 -13.29 -29.00
C PRO A 170 21.24 -14.27 -30.16
N ASN A 171 20.72 -13.79 -31.30
CA ASN A 171 20.54 -14.59 -32.52
C ASN A 171 20.82 -13.77 -33.79
N SER A 172 20.94 -14.47 -34.93
CA SER A 172 21.26 -13.87 -36.24
C SER A 172 20.07 -13.87 -37.21
N PHE A 173 18.84 -14.02 -36.70
CA PHE A 173 17.63 -14.26 -37.50
C PHE A 173 16.58 -13.15 -37.34
N SER A 174 17.02 -11.93 -37.00
CA SER A 174 16.17 -10.74 -36.86
C SER A 174 15.03 -10.89 -35.84
N ALA A 175 15.21 -11.73 -34.81
CA ALA A 175 14.26 -11.81 -33.70
C ALA A 175 14.38 -10.56 -32.78
N PRO A 176 13.48 -10.38 -31.79
CA PRO A 176 13.40 -9.15 -30.99
C PRO A 176 14.72 -8.74 -30.34
N ASP A 177 15.13 -7.48 -30.48
CA ASP A 177 16.37 -6.97 -29.88
C ASP A 177 16.08 -6.05 -28.67
N THR A 178 17.12 -5.83 -27.86
CA THR A 178 17.09 -4.89 -26.73
C THR A 178 17.07 -3.44 -27.22
N GLN A 179 16.55 -2.54 -26.37
CA GLN A 179 16.43 -1.12 -26.68
C GLN A 179 17.27 -0.30 -25.69
N PRO A 180 18.52 0.06 -26.04
CA PRO A 180 19.47 0.73 -25.13
C PRO A 180 18.96 2.06 -24.56
N GLN A 181 18.03 2.73 -25.25
CA GLN A 181 17.43 3.99 -24.80
C GLN A 181 16.52 3.85 -23.57
N PHE A 182 16.18 2.62 -23.17
CA PHE A 182 15.30 2.33 -22.03
C PHE A 182 16.03 1.63 -20.87
N VAL A 183 17.35 1.73 -20.82
CA VAL A 183 18.15 1.23 -19.69
C VAL A 183 17.81 2.00 -18.43
N GLU A 184 17.79 1.29 -17.31
CA GLU A 184 17.47 1.81 -16.00
C GLU A 184 18.48 2.85 -15.52
N SER A 185 18.03 3.63 -14.55
CA SER A 185 18.81 4.68 -13.92
C SER A 185 19.94 4.08 -13.04
N ASN A 186 21.16 4.61 -13.18
CA ASN A 186 22.34 4.23 -12.41
C ASN A 186 22.46 5.04 -11.11
N PHE A 187 22.58 4.36 -9.97
CA PHE A 187 22.86 5.00 -8.68
C PHE A 187 23.98 4.27 -7.93
N LYS A 188 24.69 5.01 -7.06
CA LYS A 188 25.78 4.48 -6.24
C LYS A 188 25.24 4.01 -4.89
N VAL A 189 25.77 2.89 -4.41
CA VAL A 189 25.43 2.28 -3.11
C VAL A 189 26.75 2.04 -2.37
N SER A 190 26.82 2.44 -1.09
CA SER A 190 28.06 2.43 -0.29
C SER A 190 28.00 1.86 1.16
N PRO A 191 27.10 0.93 1.52
CA PRO A 191 27.23 0.16 2.77
C PRO A 191 27.63 -1.31 2.51
N ASP A 192 28.03 -2.01 3.58
CA ASP A 192 28.26 -3.46 3.56
C ASP A 192 26.96 -4.23 3.26
N VAL A 193 27.09 -5.42 2.66
CA VAL A 193 25.94 -6.30 2.49
C VAL A 193 25.61 -6.96 3.84
N SER A 194 24.58 -6.46 4.50
CA SER A 194 24.14 -6.97 5.81
C SER A 194 22.64 -6.81 6.04
N ARG A 195 22.13 -7.44 7.10
CA ARG A 195 20.74 -7.30 7.55
C ARG A 195 20.61 -6.16 8.54
N TYR A 196 20.44 -4.95 8.03
CA TYR A 196 20.27 -3.74 8.84
C TYR A 196 18.94 -3.74 9.60
N ASN A 197 19.02 -3.70 10.94
CA ASN A 197 17.88 -3.55 11.83
C ASN A 197 17.29 -2.14 11.72
N SER A 198 15.97 -2.04 11.62
CA SER A 198 15.20 -0.79 11.46
C SER A 198 14.36 -0.45 12.70
N ARG A 199 14.60 -1.13 13.83
CA ARG A 199 13.75 -1.02 15.02
C ARG A 199 13.88 0.31 15.76
N ASP A 200 15.06 0.91 15.71
CA ASP A 200 15.40 2.11 16.49
C ASP A 200 15.00 3.41 15.76
N GLU A 201 14.31 3.29 14.64
CA GLU A 201 13.73 4.43 13.93
C GLU A 201 12.62 5.11 14.73
N ASP A 202 12.34 6.36 14.36
CA ASP A 202 11.29 7.14 15.00
C ASP A 202 9.90 6.58 14.65
N ASN A 203 9.30 5.94 15.64
CA ASN A 203 7.98 5.32 15.56
C ASN A 203 6.87 6.22 16.15
N VAL A 204 7.19 7.40 16.68
CA VAL A 204 6.26 8.18 17.52
C VAL A 204 6.01 9.59 17.03
N ALA A 205 6.97 10.28 16.42
CA ALA A 205 6.80 11.72 16.13
C ALA A 205 5.66 12.00 15.15
N GLN A 206 5.61 11.30 14.00
CA GLN A 206 4.55 11.52 13.03
C GLN A 206 3.17 11.09 13.54
N VAL A 207 3.11 10.02 14.35
CA VAL A 207 1.86 9.58 14.99
C VAL A 207 1.37 10.60 16.00
N ARG A 208 2.30 11.25 16.73
CA ARG A 208 1.99 12.35 17.64
C ARG A 208 1.40 13.53 16.87
N THR A 209 2.06 13.99 15.80
CA THR A 209 1.56 15.06 14.93
C THR A 209 0.16 14.73 14.39
N PHE A 210 -0.08 13.50 13.95
CA PHE A 210 -1.42 13.06 13.54
C PHE A 210 -2.45 13.20 14.67
N TYR A 211 -2.14 12.72 15.87
CA TYR A 211 -3.06 12.79 17.01
C TYR A 211 -3.32 14.24 17.49
N THR A 212 -2.29 15.08 17.52
CA THR A 212 -2.37 16.42 18.13
C THR A 212 -2.81 17.49 17.15
N GLU A 213 -2.32 17.45 15.90
CA GLU A 213 -2.49 18.53 14.92
C GLU A 213 -3.48 18.20 13.80
N VAL A 214 -3.63 16.92 13.44
CA VAL A 214 -4.52 16.52 12.33
C VAL A 214 -5.94 16.22 12.82
N LEU A 215 -6.07 15.53 13.96
CA LEU A 215 -7.37 15.15 14.51
C LEU A 215 -8.00 16.23 15.39
N ASN A 216 -9.31 16.42 15.23
CA ASN A 216 -10.11 17.18 16.19
C ASN A 216 -10.47 16.33 17.43
N GLU A 217 -11.08 16.95 18.42
CA GLU A 217 -11.36 16.30 19.71
C GLU A 217 -12.33 15.13 19.61
N GLU A 218 -13.41 15.27 18.83
CA GLU A 218 -14.37 14.19 18.63
C GLU A 218 -13.75 13.01 17.87
N GLU A 219 -12.87 13.29 16.91
CA GLU A 219 -12.12 12.26 16.19
C GLU A 219 -11.14 11.51 17.10
N ARG A 220 -10.46 12.22 18.01
CA ARG A 220 -9.62 11.60 19.04
C ARG A 220 -10.42 10.68 19.96
N GLU A 221 -11.61 11.11 20.38
CA GLU A 221 -12.49 10.28 21.20
C GLU A 221 -12.91 9.01 20.45
N ARG A 222 -13.36 9.13 19.19
CA ARG A 222 -13.70 7.98 18.34
C ARG A 222 -12.52 7.06 18.11
N LEU A 223 -11.32 7.61 17.87
CA LEU A 223 -10.09 6.84 17.72
C LEU A 223 -9.80 5.99 18.97
N CYS A 224 -9.86 6.60 20.15
CA CYS A 224 -9.63 5.91 21.42
C CYS A 224 -10.69 4.84 21.69
N SER A 225 -11.97 5.14 21.39
CA SER A 225 -13.09 4.20 21.52
C SER A 225 -12.94 2.99 20.61
N ASN A 226 -12.61 3.21 19.34
CA ASN A 226 -12.36 2.13 18.38
C ASN A 226 -11.16 1.27 18.79
N MET A 227 -10.08 1.90 19.25
CA MET A 227 -8.88 1.21 19.72
C MET A 227 -9.18 0.31 20.92
N ALA A 228 -9.82 0.85 21.96
CA ALA A 228 -10.20 0.09 23.15
C ALA A 228 -11.22 -1.02 22.81
N GLY A 229 -12.20 -0.72 21.94
CA GLY A 229 -13.21 -1.68 21.50
C GLY A 229 -12.62 -2.89 20.77
N ALA A 230 -11.57 -2.69 19.97
CA ALA A 230 -10.83 -3.78 19.31
C ALA A 230 -9.90 -4.53 20.28
N LEU A 231 -9.28 -3.83 21.24
CA LEU A 231 -8.28 -4.40 22.15
C LEU A 231 -8.87 -5.14 23.36
N LYS A 232 -10.12 -4.88 23.75
CA LYS A 232 -10.71 -5.43 24.98
C LYS A 232 -10.70 -6.96 25.09
N GLY A 233 -10.70 -7.68 23.96
CA GLY A 233 -10.64 -9.14 23.94
C GLY A 233 -9.23 -9.73 24.07
N ALA A 234 -8.19 -8.89 24.00
CA ALA A 234 -6.80 -9.34 24.15
C ALA A 234 -6.45 -9.59 25.61
N GLN A 235 -5.43 -10.43 25.85
CA GLN A 235 -4.92 -10.67 27.20
C GLN A 235 -4.38 -9.38 27.85
N LEU A 236 -4.52 -9.25 29.17
CA LEU A 236 -4.19 -8.02 29.90
C LEU A 236 -2.75 -7.53 29.68
N PHE A 237 -1.77 -8.43 29.57
CA PHE A 237 -0.38 -8.03 29.31
C PHE A 237 -0.18 -7.43 27.91
N ILE A 238 -0.98 -7.85 26.92
CA ILE A 238 -0.97 -7.31 25.56
C ILE A 238 -1.60 -5.91 25.57
N GLN A 239 -2.74 -5.77 26.25
CA GLN A 239 -3.39 -4.47 26.45
C GLN A 239 -2.43 -3.47 27.09
N LYS A 240 -1.73 -3.87 28.16
CA LYS A 240 -0.72 -3.05 28.85
C LYS A 240 0.39 -2.59 27.89
N ARG A 241 0.99 -3.50 27.12
CA ARG A 241 2.05 -3.18 26.17
C ARG A 241 1.58 -2.19 25.09
N MET A 242 0.35 -2.36 24.60
CA MET A 242 -0.21 -1.45 23.61
C MET A 242 -0.44 -0.05 24.20
N VAL A 243 -0.95 0.03 25.43
CA VAL A 243 -1.10 1.32 26.14
C VAL A 243 0.26 1.99 26.35
N GLU A 244 1.32 1.24 26.68
CA GLU A 244 2.68 1.78 26.81
C GLU A 244 3.17 2.41 25.49
N ASN A 245 2.94 1.74 24.35
CA ASN A 245 3.25 2.31 23.04
C ASN A 245 2.46 3.60 22.76
N LEU A 246 1.17 3.62 23.09
CA LEU A 246 0.32 4.81 22.92
C LEU A 246 0.74 5.97 23.82
N LYS A 247 1.21 5.68 25.04
CA LYS A 247 1.76 6.70 25.94
C LYS A 247 3.06 7.30 25.41
N ALA A 248 3.91 6.49 24.75
CA ALA A 248 5.11 6.99 24.08
C ALA A 248 4.77 7.95 22.93
N VAL A 249 3.65 7.72 22.23
CA VAL A 249 3.11 8.69 21.26
C VAL A 249 2.62 9.95 21.97
N HIS A 250 1.64 9.85 22.87
CA HIS A 250 1.14 10.98 23.64
C HIS A 250 0.46 10.49 24.94
N PRO A 251 0.73 11.11 26.11
CA PRO A 251 0.22 10.61 27.39
C PRO A 251 -1.32 10.56 27.45
N ASP A 252 -1.99 11.59 26.92
CA ASP A 252 -3.45 11.62 26.85
C ASP A 252 -4.02 10.47 25.99
N TYR A 253 -3.37 10.13 24.88
CA TYR A 253 -3.82 9.05 24.00
C TYR A 253 -3.80 7.71 24.73
N GLY A 254 -2.68 7.38 25.38
CA GLY A 254 -2.58 6.16 26.18
C GLY A 254 -3.52 6.13 27.38
N ASN A 255 -3.70 7.26 28.07
CA ASN A 255 -4.58 7.32 29.25
C ASN A 255 -6.06 7.14 28.88
N ARG A 256 -6.53 7.74 27.79
CA ARG A 256 -7.91 7.56 27.32
C ARG A 256 -8.23 6.10 26.98
N VAL A 257 -7.34 5.45 26.23
CA VAL A 257 -7.49 4.04 25.88
C VAL A 257 -7.44 3.15 27.13
N GLN A 258 -6.53 3.41 28.06
CA GLN A 258 -6.46 2.67 29.33
C GLN A 258 -7.76 2.77 30.14
N ASN A 259 -8.33 3.96 30.26
CA ASN A 259 -9.57 4.17 31.01
C ASN A 259 -10.75 3.38 30.40
N LEU A 260 -10.86 3.38 29.07
CA LEU A 260 -11.88 2.60 28.37
C LEU A 260 -11.67 1.09 28.53
N LEU A 261 -10.43 0.62 28.46
CA LEU A 261 -10.11 -0.79 28.68
C LEU A 261 -10.41 -1.24 30.10
N ASN A 262 -10.10 -0.41 31.12
CA ASN A 262 -10.46 -0.70 32.50
C ASN A 262 -11.97 -0.90 32.62
N LYS A 263 -12.77 0.01 32.07
CA LYS A 263 -14.23 -0.11 32.04
C LYS A 263 -14.69 -1.42 31.41
N PHE A 264 -14.17 -1.79 30.23
CA PHE A 264 -14.54 -3.04 29.57
C PHE A 264 -14.12 -4.29 30.36
N ASN A 265 -12.95 -4.27 31.00
CA ASN A 265 -12.45 -5.39 31.79
C ASN A 265 -13.27 -5.56 33.08
N ASP A 266 -13.65 -4.46 33.72
CA ASP A 266 -14.50 -4.46 34.91
C ASP A 266 -15.91 -5.00 34.58
N GLU A 267 -16.50 -4.55 33.47
CA GLU A 267 -17.78 -5.06 32.95
C GLU A 267 -17.70 -6.58 32.67
N ALA A 268 -16.60 -7.05 32.07
CA ALA A 268 -16.41 -8.47 31.79
C ALA A 268 -16.28 -9.33 33.07
N GLN A 269 -15.62 -8.81 34.12
CA GLN A 269 -15.51 -9.50 35.40
C GLN A 269 -16.86 -9.60 36.12
N GLN A 270 -17.68 -8.55 36.06
CA GLN A 270 -19.03 -8.56 36.63
C GLN A 270 -19.94 -9.59 35.94
N VAL A 271 -19.90 -9.68 34.61
CA VAL A 271 -20.67 -10.69 33.86
C VAL A 271 -20.27 -12.11 34.26
N ASN A 272 -18.97 -12.42 34.33
CA ASN A 272 -18.50 -13.74 34.73
C ASN A 272 -18.91 -14.10 36.17
N SER A 273 -18.89 -13.12 37.09
CA SER A 273 -19.32 -13.33 38.47
C SER A 273 -20.82 -13.63 38.58
N ASN A 274 -21.64 -12.93 37.80
CA ASN A 274 -23.09 -13.16 37.77
C ASN A 274 -23.46 -14.50 37.11
N CYS A 275 -22.80 -14.90 36.03
CA CYS A 275 -23.02 -16.21 35.41
C CYS A 275 -22.65 -17.39 36.32
N LEU A 276 -21.61 -17.23 37.16
CA LEU A 276 -21.28 -18.22 38.18
C LEU A 276 -22.41 -18.31 39.22
N ILE A 277 -22.90 -17.19 39.76
CA ILE A 277 -24.00 -17.17 40.74
C ILE A 277 -25.27 -17.83 40.17
N ASP A 278 -25.61 -17.56 38.91
CA ASP A 278 -26.77 -18.19 38.25
C ASP A 278 -26.56 -19.70 38.00
N SER A 279 -25.34 -20.13 37.66
CA SER A 279 -25.04 -21.58 37.54
C SER A 279 -25.16 -22.30 38.89
N TRP A 280 -24.72 -21.69 39.99
CA TRP A 280 -24.89 -22.25 41.33
C TRP A 280 -26.37 -22.29 41.77
N ARG A 281 -27.18 -21.31 41.37
CA ARG A 281 -28.64 -21.31 41.61
C ARG A 281 -29.37 -22.41 40.84
N VAL A 282 -28.99 -22.68 39.59
CA VAL A 282 -29.58 -23.78 38.80
C VAL A 282 -29.22 -25.14 39.43
N VAL A 283 -27.99 -25.31 39.93
CA VAL A 283 -27.57 -26.54 40.61
C VAL A 283 -28.31 -26.74 41.94
N LEU A 284 -28.57 -25.67 42.72
CA LEU A 284 -29.31 -25.76 43.98
C LEU A 284 -30.82 -26.03 43.82
N ILE A 285 -31.42 -25.72 42.67
CA ILE A 285 -32.84 -26.00 42.38
C ILE A 285 -33.03 -27.44 41.87
N CYS A 286 -31.97 -28.09 41.39
CA CYS A 286 -31.99 -29.47 40.88
C CYS A 286 -31.54 -30.54 41.90
N LEU A 287 -31.30 -30.16 43.16
CA LEU A 287 -31.06 -31.05 44.32
C LEU A 287 -32.27 -31.01 45.26
#